data_AF-A0A937R8S4-F1
#
_entry.id   AF-A0A937R8S4-F1
#
_cell.length_a   1.000
_cell.length_b   1.000
_cell.length_c   1.000
_cell.angle_alpha   90.00
_cell.angle_beta   90.00
_cell.angle_gamma   90.00
#
_symmetry.space_group_name_H-M   'P 1'
#
loop_
_entity.id
_entity.type
_entity.pdbx_description
1 polymer ?
#
loop_
_entity_poly.entity_id
_entity_poly.type
_entity_poly.pdbx_seq_one_letter_code
_entity_poly.pdbx_strand_id
1 'polypeptide(L)'
;MDQAPRRDFLKAGVGAVVATASPWPLTARRASAQESPRKANAKVAAIRGDDLGSMTRDAIDALGGIRSVVAKGETVFLKPNLVSFPWAQHNNCFRVGECTKPEIIVAVIEECLKAGAAEVIIGDGSQLPRFNWRHAIALDGSTNLVKEAKRLSSSYRGKVTLACLET
;
A
#
# COMPACT_ATOMS: atom_id res chain seq x y z
N MET A 1 10.53 14.29 -14.16
CA MET A 1 9.50 13.69 -15.03
C MET A 1 8.26 13.57 -14.18
N ASP A 2 7.39 14.58 -14.28
CA ASP A 2 6.16 14.64 -13.50
C ASP A 2 5.20 13.56 -13.98
N GLN A 3 4.96 12.57 -13.12
CA GLN A 3 3.87 11.61 -13.29
C GLN A 3 2.57 12.37 -13.04
N ALA A 4 1.70 12.43 -14.05
CA ALA A 4 0.40 13.06 -13.92
C ALA A 4 -0.39 12.41 -12.77
N PRO A 5 -1.05 13.20 -11.90
CA PRO A 5 -1.79 12.67 -10.77
C PRO A 5 -2.92 11.75 -11.26
N ARG A 6 -3.21 10.70 -10.47
CA ARG A 6 -4.17 9.61 -10.75
C ARG A 6 -5.55 10.07 -11.28
N ARG A 7 -5.93 11.33 -11.06
CA ARG A 7 -7.19 11.97 -11.47
C ARG A 7 -7.25 12.30 -12.97
N ASP A 8 -6.13 12.41 -13.68
CA ASP A 8 -6.13 12.72 -15.10
C ASP A 8 -6.27 11.48 -16.00
N PHE A 9 -6.12 10.28 -15.45
CA PHE A 9 -6.31 9.03 -16.19
C PHE A 9 -7.76 8.86 -16.68
N LEU A 10 -8.74 9.38 -15.93
CA LEU A 10 -10.15 9.37 -16.32
C LEU A 10 -10.48 10.34 -17.46
N LYS A 11 -9.66 11.38 -17.68
CA LYS A 11 -9.88 12.37 -18.77
C LYS A 11 -9.38 11.88 -20.12
N ALA A 12 -8.52 10.86 -20.15
CA ALA A 12 -7.98 10.28 -21.39
C ALA A 12 -8.98 9.33 -22.11
N GLY A 13 -10.16 9.08 -21.53
CA GLY A 13 -11.15 8.13 -22.07
C GLY A 13 -12.20 8.73 -23.03
N VAL A 14 -12.25 10.05 -23.24
CA VAL A 14 -13.26 10.70 -24.09
C VAL A 14 -12.73 10.83 -25.52
N GLY A 15 -12.63 9.71 -26.23
CA GLY A 15 -12.12 9.73 -27.61
C GLY A 15 -12.18 8.40 -28.34
N ALA A 16 -13.38 7.85 -28.54
CA ALA A 16 -13.60 6.83 -29.57
C ALA A 16 -14.90 7.13 -30.33
N VAL A 17 -14.71 7.44 -31.61
CA VAL A 17 -15.66 7.97 -32.59
C VAL A 17 -16.64 6.89 -33.08
N VAL A 18 -17.88 7.31 -33.36
CA VAL A 18 -18.99 6.54 -33.95
C VAL A 18 -18.59 5.95 -35.31
N ALA A 19 -18.77 4.64 -35.51
CA ALA A 19 -18.66 3.99 -36.82
C ALA A 19 -20.01 3.43 -37.28
N THR A 20 -20.55 4.03 -38.34
CA THR A 20 -21.78 3.66 -39.05
C THR A 20 -21.66 2.32 -39.77
N ALA A 21 -22.78 1.59 -39.85
CA ALA A 21 -22.93 0.24 -40.35
C ALA A 21 -22.39 -0.02 -41.78
N SER A 22 -21.66 -1.13 -41.96
CA SER A 22 -21.48 -1.83 -43.24
C SER A 22 -21.07 -3.30 -43.00
N PRO A 23 -21.71 -4.30 -43.66
CA PRO A 23 -21.39 -5.71 -43.47
C PRO A 23 -20.55 -6.26 -44.64
N TRP A 24 -19.22 -6.38 -44.47
CA TRP A 24 -18.37 -7.27 -45.27
C TRP A 24 -17.09 -7.60 -44.46
N PRO A 25 -16.51 -8.83 -44.53
CA PRO A 25 -15.69 -9.34 -43.45
C PRO A 25 -14.34 -8.64 -43.41
N LEU A 26 -14.12 -7.95 -42.30
CA LEU A 26 -12.87 -7.32 -41.92
C LEU A 26 -11.81 -8.41 -41.69
N THR A 27 -11.06 -8.75 -42.73
CA THR A 27 -9.70 -9.29 -42.55
C THR A 27 -8.77 -8.13 -42.17
N ALA A 28 -9.01 -7.57 -40.98
CA ALA A 28 -8.07 -6.67 -40.36
C ALA A 28 -6.83 -7.50 -39.99
N ARG A 29 -5.78 -7.44 -40.83
CA ARG A 29 -4.43 -7.77 -40.40
C ARG A 29 -4.18 -6.93 -39.16
N ARG A 30 -4.21 -7.55 -37.98
CA ARG A 30 -3.67 -6.95 -36.77
C ARG A 30 -2.22 -6.64 -37.10
N ALA A 31 -1.94 -5.37 -37.36
CA ALA A 31 -0.57 -4.88 -37.27
C ALA A 31 -0.11 -5.26 -35.87
N SER A 32 0.78 -6.25 -35.79
CA SER A 32 1.54 -6.48 -34.57
C SER A 32 2.34 -5.20 -34.37
N ALA A 33 1.82 -4.32 -33.52
CA ALA A 33 2.61 -3.25 -32.97
C ALA A 33 3.73 -3.95 -32.18
N GLN A 34 4.88 -4.09 -32.81
CA GLN A 34 6.09 -4.55 -32.16
C GLN A 34 6.42 -3.47 -31.13
N GLU A 35 5.96 -3.65 -29.89
CA GLU A 35 6.33 -2.78 -28.78
C GLU A 35 7.86 -2.83 -28.69
N SER A 36 8.49 -1.71 -29.03
CA SER A 36 9.90 -1.49 -28.71
C SER A 36 10.09 -1.76 -27.20
N PRO A 37 11.17 -2.45 -26.77
CA PRO A 37 11.36 -2.76 -25.37
C PRO A 37 11.33 -1.45 -24.59
N ARG A 38 10.27 -1.26 -23.78
CA ARG A 38 10.18 -0.09 -22.92
C ARG A 38 11.44 -0.08 -22.07
N LYS A 39 12.24 1.00 -22.14
CA LYS A 39 13.35 1.20 -21.21
C LYS A 39 12.81 0.95 -19.80
N ALA A 40 13.34 -0.07 -19.13
CA ALA A 40 12.89 -0.45 -17.81
C ALA A 40 13.33 0.63 -16.81
N ASN A 41 12.46 1.61 -16.58
CA ASN A 41 12.66 2.66 -15.58
C ASN A 41 12.27 2.19 -14.17
N ALA A 42 12.32 0.88 -13.91
CA ALA A 42 11.97 0.31 -12.62
C ALA A 42 13.14 0.48 -11.64
N LYS A 43 12.85 1.06 -10.47
CA LYS A 43 13.80 1.14 -9.36
C LYS A 43 13.50 0.03 -8.37
N VAL A 44 14.52 -0.73 -8.00
CA VAL A 44 14.44 -1.79 -6.99
C VAL A 44 15.44 -1.47 -5.89
N ALA A 45 15.04 -1.59 -4.63
CA ALA A 45 15.89 -1.45 -3.47
C ALA A 45 15.83 -2.74 -2.63
N ALA A 46 16.98 -3.19 -2.16
CA ALA A 46 17.10 -4.34 -1.28
C ALA A 46 17.93 -3.94 -0.05
N ILE A 47 17.31 -3.98 1.12
CA ILE A 47 17.92 -3.61 2.40
C ILE A 47 18.02 -4.85 3.27
N ARG A 48 19.15 -5.03 3.96
CA ARG A 48 19.38 -6.12 4.91
C ARG A 48 19.81 -5.53 6.25
N GLY A 49 19.25 -6.06 7.32
CA GLY A 49 19.53 -5.65 8.69
C GLY A 49 18.76 -6.52 9.66
N ASP A 50 18.73 -6.11 10.92
CA ASP A 50 18.04 -6.75 12.04
C ASP A 50 16.90 -5.88 12.63
N ASP A 51 16.94 -4.56 12.42
CA ASP A 51 15.87 -3.64 12.80
C ASP A 51 14.87 -3.39 11.67
N LEU A 52 13.69 -4.00 11.76
CA LEU A 52 12.64 -3.92 10.74
C LEU A 52 12.15 -2.48 10.50
N GLY A 53 12.12 -1.65 11.54
CA GLY A 53 11.68 -0.26 11.42
C GLY A 53 12.65 0.56 10.56
N SER A 54 13.94 0.47 10.84
CA SER A 54 14.99 1.20 10.12
C SER A 54 15.16 0.67 8.71
N MET A 55 15.16 -0.65 8.53
CA MET A 55 15.16 -1.27 7.19
C MET A 55 14.00 -0.77 6.31
N THR A 56 12.82 -0.58 6.90
CA THR A 56 11.65 -0.06 6.18
C THR A 56 11.87 1.40 5.75
N ARG A 57 12.41 2.25 6.63
CA ARG A 57 12.74 3.64 6.31
C ARG A 57 13.81 3.75 5.23
N ASP A 58 14.88 2.97 5.35
CA ASP A 58 15.95 2.91 4.34
C ASP A 58 15.41 2.48 2.97
N ALA A 59 14.49 1.51 2.94
CA ALA A 59 13.84 1.08 1.71
C ALA A 59 12.97 2.19 1.08
N ILE A 60 12.21 2.92 1.90
CA ILE A 60 11.41 4.07 1.45
C ILE A 60 12.32 5.18 0.89
N ASP A 61 13.40 5.51 1.59
CA ASP A 61 14.34 6.55 1.17
C ASP A 61 15.07 6.15 -0.12
N ALA A 62 15.50 4.90 -0.24
CA ALA A 62 16.08 4.36 -1.46
C ALA A 62 15.11 4.43 -2.65
N LEU A 63 13.78 4.45 -2.42
CA LEU A 63 12.77 4.63 -3.46
C LEU A 63 12.41 6.09 -3.75
N GLY A 64 13.04 7.06 -3.09
CA GLY A 64 12.81 8.50 -3.28
C GLY A 64 12.05 9.17 -2.14
N GLY A 65 11.87 8.48 -1.02
CA GLY A 65 11.20 8.99 0.17
C GLY A 65 9.68 8.93 0.06
N ILE A 66 9.00 8.90 1.20
CA ILE A 66 7.53 8.74 1.25
C ILE A 66 6.77 9.91 0.58
N ARG A 67 7.36 11.10 0.55
CA ARG A 67 6.79 12.30 -0.10
C ARG A 67 6.68 12.18 -1.62
N SER A 68 7.36 11.20 -2.23
CA SER A 68 7.19 10.88 -3.65
C SER A 68 5.83 10.26 -3.97
N VAL A 69 5.14 9.71 -2.96
CA VAL A 69 3.86 9.00 -3.12
C VAL A 69 2.74 9.50 -2.22
N VAL A 70 3.04 10.19 -1.13
CA VAL A 70 2.06 10.77 -0.18
C VAL A 70 2.20 12.29 -0.16
N ALA A 71 1.13 12.99 -0.53
CA ALA A 71 1.03 14.44 -0.41
C ALA A 71 0.44 14.87 0.94
N LYS A 72 0.75 16.11 1.35
CA LYS A 72 0.22 16.69 2.58
C LYS A 72 -1.31 16.79 2.51
N GLY A 73 -1.99 16.35 3.56
CA GLY A 73 -3.45 16.41 3.70
C GLY A 73 -4.18 15.21 3.10
N GLU A 74 -3.48 14.26 2.48
CA GLU A 74 -4.13 13.06 1.92
C GLU A 74 -4.58 12.09 3.01
N THR A 75 -5.66 11.36 2.73
CA THR A 75 -5.99 10.12 3.44
C THR A 75 -5.29 8.97 2.73
N VAL A 76 -4.44 8.25 3.45
CA VAL A 76 -3.65 7.13 2.94
C VAL A 76 -4.27 5.82 3.41
N PHE A 77 -4.60 4.94 2.48
CA PHE A 77 -4.96 3.56 2.81
C PHE A 77 -3.72 2.67 2.72
N LEU A 78 -3.31 2.09 3.85
CA LEU A 78 -2.22 1.14 3.95
C LEU A 78 -2.79 -0.28 3.99
N LYS A 79 -2.49 -1.06 2.94
CA LYS A 79 -2.93 -2.46 2.79
C LYS A 79 -1.79 -3.44 3.10
N PRO A 80 -1.50 -3.76 4.38
CA PRO A 80 -0.57 -4.84 4.71
C PRO A 80 -1.10 -6.18 4.20
N ASN A 81 -0.27 -7.22 4.23
CA ASN A 81 -0.73 -8.59 4.06
C ASN A 81 -1.08 -9.18 5.44
N LEU A 82 -2.36 -9.37 5.73
CA LEU A 82 -2.91 -9.86 7.01
C LEU A 82 -3.80 -11.10 6.80
N VAL A 83 -3.47 -11.92 5.81
CA VAL A 83 -4.32 -13.03 5.33
C VAL A 83 -4.70 -14.05 6.42
N SER A 84 -3.79 -14.39 7.34
CA SER A 84 -4.04 -15.34 8.44
C SER A 84 -4.15 -14.65 9.80
N PHE A 85 -4.26 -13.32 9.81
CA PHE A 85 -4.38 -12.51 11.02
C PHE A 85 -5.57 -12.88 11.93
N PRO A 86 -6.74 -13.33 11.41
CA PRO A 86 -7.83 -13.73 12.29
C PRO A 86 -7.48 -14.87 13.27
N TRP A 87 -6.43 -15.64 12.98
CA TRP A 87 -5.91 -16.71 13.85
C TRP A 87 -4.59 -16.38 14.52
N ALA A 88 -4.18 -15.10 14.55
CA ALA A 88 -2.87 -14.66 15.06
C ALA A 88 -2.55 -15.15 16.48
N GLN A 89 -3.56 -15.37 17.31
CA GLN A 89 -3.42 -15.91 18.66
C GLN A 89 -2.94 -17.38 18.71
N HIS A 90 -3.03 -18.13 17.61
CA HIS A 90 -2.73 -19.57 17.56
C HIS A 90 -1.62 -19.94 16.57
N ASN A 91 -1.39 -19.15 15.51
CA ASN A 91 -0.54 -19.55 14.39
C ASN A 91 0.81 -18.81 14.32
N ASN A 92 1.06 -17.82 15.19
CA ASN A 92 2.26 -16.98 15.14
C ASN A 92 2.54 -16.37 13.75
N CYS A 93 1.49 -16.01 12.99
CA CYS A 93 1.56 -15.62 11.57
C CYS A 93 2.63 -14.58 11.23
N PHE A 94 2.90 -13.63 12.14
CA PHE A 94 3.93 -12.60 11.94
C PHE A 94 5.36 -13.17 11.98
N ARG A 95 5.61 -14.14 12.87
CA ARG A 95 6.93 -14.75 13.08
C ARG A 95 7.28 -15.72 11.96
N VAL A 96 6.31 -16.51 11.50
CA VAL A 96 6.48 -17.46 10.39
C VAL A 96 6.43 -16.80 9.01
N GLY A 97 6.08 -15.50 8.94
CA GLY A 97 6.12 -14.71 7.71
C GLY A 97 4.86 -14.76 6.84
N GLU A 98 3.76 -15.31 7.35
CA GLU A 98 2.47 -15.29 6.65
C GLU A 98 1.84 -13.89 6.62
N CYS A 99 2.06 -13.08 7.67
CA CYS A 99 1.54 -11.72 7.78
C CYS A 99 2.68 -10.68 7.84
N THR A 100 2.42 -9.48 7.32
CA THR A 100 3.32 -8.33 7.44
C THR A 100 3.52 -8.00 8.91
N LYS A 101 4.78 -7.89 9.32
CA LYS A 101 5.17 -7.66 10.72
C LYS A 101 4.74 -6.25 11.18
N PRO A 102 4.21 -6.09 12.40
CA PRO A 102 3.72 -4.79 12.89
C PRO A 102 4.75 -3.66 12.84
N GLU A 103 6.02 -3.95 13.05
CA GLU A 103 7.12 -2.97 13.01
C GLU A 103 7.24 -2.29 11.64
N ILE A 104 7.07 -3.07 10.55
CA ILE A 104 7.08 -2.56 9.18
C ILE A 104 5.85 -1.66 8.97
N ILE A 105 4.68 -2.11 9.44
CA ILE A 105 3.43 -1.34 9.32
C ILE A 105 3.56 0.00 10.04
N VAL A 106 4.05 -0.01 11.29
CA VAL A 106 4.24 1.18 12.12
C VAL A 106 5.23 2.15 11.48
N ALA A 107 6.35 1.66 10.96
CA ALA A 107 7.31 2.51 10.23
C ALA A 107 6.67 3.21 9.03
N VAL A 108 5.88 2.51 8.22
CA VAL A 108 5.18 3.13 7.06
C VAL A 108 4.14 4.16 7.53
N ILE A 109 3.34 3.86 8.56
CA ILE A 109 2.36 4.81 9.10
C ILE A 109 3.06 6.10 9.54
N GLU A 110 4.14 5.97 10.29
CA GLU A 110 4.89 7.12 10.82
C GLU A 110 5.49 7.97 9.69
N GLU A 111 6.04 7.36 8.65
CA GLU A 111 6.52 8.09 7.47
C GLU A 111 5.38 8.82 6.74
N CYS A 112 4.21 8.20 6.57
CA CYS A 112 3.03 8.88 6.01
C CYS A 112 2.59 10.08 6.86
N LEU A 113 2.59 9.95 8.18
CA LEU A 113 2.23 11.04 9.10
C LEU A 113 3.27 12.17 9.06
N LYS A 114 4.58 11.86 9.01
CA LYS A 114 5.66 12.83 8.80
C LYS A 114 5.54 13.55 7.45
N ALA A 115 5.05 12.87 6.41
CA ALA A 115 4.74 13.48 5.11
C ALA A 115 3.60 14.51 5.21
N GLY A 116 2.77 14.40 6.24
CA GLY A 116 1.63 15.27 6.51
C GLY A 116 0.29 14.69 6.08
N ALA A 117 0.16 13.36 5.99
CA ALA A 117 -1.13 12.70 5.78
C ALA A 117 -2.14 13.16 6.85
N ALA A 118 -3.37 13.43 6.42
CA ALA A 118 -4.47 13.78 7.33
C ALA A 118 -4.98 12.55 8.09
N GLU A 119 -4.99 11.39 7.43
CA GLU A 119 -5.35 10.11 8.04
C GLU A 119 -4.57 8.97 7.37
N VAL A 120 -4.17 7.97 8.15
CA VAL A 120 -3.64 6.70 7.66
C VAL A 120 -4.57 5.58 8.14
N ILE A 121 -5.25 4.94 7.20
CA ILE A 121 -6.17 3.83 7.46
C ILE A 121 -5.44 2.53 7.15
N ILE A 122 -5.32 1.65 8.13
CA ILE A 122 -4.73 0.33 7.97
C ILE A 122 -5.86 -0.66 7.85
N GLY A 123 -5.90 -1.41 6.76
CA GLY A 123 -6.89 -2.45 6.59
C GLY A 123 -6.49 -3.50 5.57
N ASP A 124 -7.07 -4.69 5.74
CA ASP A 124 -6.98 -5.78 4.79
C ASP A 124 -8.30 -6.56 4.80
N GLY A 125 -8.53 -7.32 3.73
CA GLY A 125 -9.58 -8.35 3.67
C GLY A 125 -8.97 -9.70 4.01
N SER A 126 -9.71 -10.56 4.70
CA SER A 126 -9.25 -11.89 5.12
C SER A 126 -10.46 -12.77 5.44
N GLN A 127 -10.24 -13.91 6.05
CA GLN A 127 -11.17 -15.01 6.13
C GLN A 127 -12.26 -14.84 7.21
N LEU A 128 -12.19 -13.81 8.07
CA LEU A 128 -13.19 -13.52 9.11
C LEU A 128 -13.70 -12.08 9.05
N PRO A 129 -14.97 -11.81 9.43
CA PRO A 129 -15.62 -10.49 9.29
C PRO A 129 -15.05 -9.41 10.23
N ARG A 130 -14.18 -9.78 11.18
CA ARG A 130 -13.61 -8.87 12.16
C ARG A 130 -12.18 -9.24 12.52
N PHE A 131 -11.37 -8.20 12.66
CA PHE A 131 -10.00 -8.31 13.16
C PHE A 131 -9.92 -7.92 14.62
N ASN A 132 -9.33 -8.79 15.45
CA ASN A 132 -8.89 -8.41 16.78
C ASN A 132 -7.46 -7.87 16.73
N TRP A 133 -7.36 -6.57 16.48
CA TRP A 133 -6.09 -5.84 16.33
C TRP A 133 -5.13 -5.95 17.51
N ARG A 134 -5.59 -6.38 18.70
CA ARG A 134 -4.71 -6.61 19.87
C ARG A 134 -3.69 -7.73 19.64
N HIS A 135 -3.98 -8.66 18.72
CA HIS A 135 -3.07 -9.74 18.36
C HIS A 135 -2.02 -9.35 17.32
N ALA A 136 -2.07 -8.13 16.76
CA ALA A 136 -1.00 -7.62 15.89
C ALA A 136 0.16 -7.11 16.74
N ILE A 137 0.82 -8.03 17.43
CA ILE A 137 1.88 -7.78 18.41
C ILE A 137 3.24 -7.75 17.69
N ALA A 138 4.07 -6.76 18.03
CA ALA A 138 5.46 -6.70 17.56
C ALA A 138 6.23 -7.98 17.94
N LEU A 139 7.25 -8.34 17.17
CA LEU A 139 8.00 -9.59 17.35
C LEU A 139 8.72 -9.66 18.70
N ASP A 140 9.08 -8.52 19.28
CA ASP A 140 9.68 -8.40 20.61
C ASP A 140 8.64 -8.44 21.75
N GLY A 141 7.35 -8.42 21.43
CA GLY A 141 6.25 -8.41 22.40
C GLY A 141 6.01 -7.07 23.09
N SER A 142 6.75 -6.00 22.75
CA SER A 142 6.71 -4.74 23.50
C SER A 142 5.42 -3.94 23.27
N THR A 143 4.83 -4.04 22.08
CA THR A 143 3.65 -3.26 21.67
C THR A 143 2.75 -4.04 20.70
N ASN A 144 1.62 -3.43 20.33
CA ASN A 144 0.74 -3.93 19.27
C ASN A 144 0.14 -2.77 18.47
N LEU A 145 -0.47 -3.06 17.31
CA LEU A 145 -1.02 -2.02 16.44
C LEU A 145 -2.10 -1.14 17.09
N VAL A 146 -2.84 -1.63 18.09
CA VAL A 146 -3.80 -0.79 18.82
C VAL A 146 -3.09 0.27 19.64
N LYS A 147 -2.03 -0.11 20.37
CA LYS A 147 -1.21 0.83 21.16
C LYS A 147 -0.49 1.82 20.25
N GLU A 148 0.11 1.34 19.17
CA GLU A 148 0.85 2.19 18.23
C GLU A 148 -0.06 3.15 17.47
N ALA A 149 -1.22 2.72 17.01
CA ALA A 149 -2.19 3.61 16.36
C ALA A 149 -2.61 4.75 17.29
N LYS A 150 -2.85 4.45 18.58
CA LYS A 150 -3.17 5.47 19.59
C LYS A 150 -1.99 6.42 19.83
N ARG A 151 -0.78 5.88 20.00
CA ARG A 151 0.45 6.66 20.22
C ARG A 151 0.69 7.61 19.05
N LEU A 152 0.64 7.11 17.82
CA LEU A 152 0.89 7.89 16.61
C LEU A 152 -0.20 8.95 16.39
N SER A 153 -1.48 8.62 16.59
CA SER A 153 -2.57 9.61 16.50
C SER A 153 -2.47 10.73 17.55
N SER A 154 -1.75 10.49 18.65
CA SER A 154 -1.50 11.50 19.69
C SER A 154 -0.20 12.28 19.45
N SER A 155 0.74 11.71 18.69
CA SER A 155 2.07 12.30 18.43
C SER A 155 2.09 13.16 17.18
N TYR A 156 1.16 12.94 16.25
CA TYR A 156 1.06 13.64 14.97
C TYR A 156 -0.30 14.31 14.81
N ARG A 157 -0.39 15.33 13.93
CA ARG A 157 -1.67 15.98 13.60
C ARG A 157 -2.64 15.02 12.89
N GLY A 158 -2.12 14.09 12.09
CA GLY A 158 -2.91 13.11 11.36
C GLY A 158 -3.41 11.98 12.25
N LYS A 159 -4.54 11.38 11.87
CA LYS A 159 -5.18 10.27 12.59
C LYS A 159 -4.73 8.91 12.04
N VAL A 160 -4.70 7.89 12.89
CA VAL A 160 -4.51 6.49 12.49
C VAL A 160 -5.78 5.69 12.77
N THR A 161 -6.29 4.98 11.76
CA THR A 161 -7.51 4.17 11.84
C THR A 161 -7.22 2.73 11.49
N LEU A 162 -7.82 1.79 12.22
CA LEU A 162 -7.74 0.35 11.96
C LEU A 162 -9.08 -0.13 11.42
N ALA A 163 -9.07 -0.78 10.25
CA ALA A 163 -10.28 -1.19 9.53
C ALA A 163 -10.20 -2.66 9.06
N CYS A 164 -11.28 -3.42 9.26
CA CYS A 164 -11.45 -4.74 8.67
C CYS A 164 -12.34 -4.58 7.44
N LEU A 165 -11.93 -5.08 6.27
CA LEU A 165 -12.63 -4.82 5.01
C LEU A 165 -13.78 -5.80 4.71
N GLU A 166 -13.94 -6.85 5.52
CA GLU A 166 -14.95 -7.91 5.37
C GLU A 166 -16.35 -7.53 5.90
N THR A 167 -16.65 -6.23 5.95
CA THR A 167 -17.90 -5.67 6.53
C THR A 167 -18.83 -5.10 5.48
#